data_AF-A0A367FCA5-F1
#
_entry.id   AF-A0A367FCA5-F1
#
_cell.length_a   1.000
_cell.length_b   1.000
_cell.length_c   1.000
_cell.angle_alpha   90.00
_cell.angle_beta   90.00
_cell.angle_gamma   90.00
#
_symmetry.space_group_name_H-M   'P 1'
#
loop_
_entity.id
_entity.type
_entity.pdbx_description
1 polymer ?
#
loop_
_entity_poly.entity_id
_entity_poly.type
_entity_poly.pdbx_seq_one_letter_code
_entity_poly.pdbx_strand_id
1 'polypeptide(L)'
;MTTVHMTRVPRSSVVTYRDDGVLARGMGLLVAGQLPPLPPAIAGAFVTGVMLFLGVAGADGPAVFAPAVALMLAGPGSSHPHDGRLDWLVPPILRVTEYGFIASVGFAWGVPRFLVLALLGAVLFHHYDVVYRCRQHVYPPTWLASAGLGWEGRMLIIAMGALLGIVTAVFVLAALYLSALFCWESVTCWLAAPRSGVEAADLGTQD
;
A
#
# COMPACT_ATOMS: atom_id res chain seq x y z
N MET A 1 11.33 6.60 29.48
CA MET A 1 9.85 6.61 29.43
C MET A 1 9.43 6.16 28.04
N THR A 2 9.06 4.90 27.89
CA THR A 2 8.61 4.34 26.61
C THR A 2 7.18 4.83 26.40
N THR A 3 7.01 5.88 25.60
CA THR A 3 5.69 6.33 25.16
C THR A 3 5.07 5.21 24.34
N VAL A 4 4.18 4.41 24.96
CA VAL A 4 3.33 3.47 24.26
C VAL A 4 2.39 4.29 23.40
N HIS A 5 2.74 4.45 22.12
CA HIS A 5 1.90 5.15 21.18
C HIS A 5 0.69 4.25 20.91
N MET A 6 -0.41 4.49 21.63
CA MET A 6 -1.66 3.77 21.40
C MET A 6 -2.17 4.13 20.00
N THR A 7 -1.93 3.25 19.03
CA THR A 7 -2.52 3.35 17.70
C THR A 7 -4.04 3.26 17.83
N ARG A 8 -4.74 4.22 17.23
CA ARG A 8 -6.21 4.24 17.25
C ARG A 8 -6.72 2.99 16.54
N VAL A 9 -7.53 2.18 17.22
CA VAL A 9 -8.21 1.04 16.61
C VAL A 9 -9.06 1.55 15.44
N PRO A 10 -8.79 1.13 14.19
CA PRO A 10 -9.58 1.54 13.05
C PRO A 10 -11.00 0.94 13.13
N ARG A 11 -12.00 1.72 12.72
CA ARG A 11 -13.42 1.26 12.67
C ARG A 11 -13.62 0.06 11.75
N SER A 12 -12.81 -0.03 10.70
CA SER A 12 -12.76 -1.14 9.75
C SER A 12 -11.31 -1.40 9.37
N SER A 13 -10.87 -2.66 9.43
CA SER A 13 -9.52 -3.05 8.99
C SER A 13 -9.29 -2.78 7.51
N VAL A 14 -10.37 -2.66 6.72
CA VAL A 14 -10.32 -2.35 5.28
C VAL A 14 -9.60 -1.03 5.02
N VAL A 15 -9.82 -0.01 5.85
CA VAL A 15 -9.12 1.29 5.74
C VAL A 15 -7.62 1.10 5.86
N THR A 16 -7.17 0.20 6.75
CA THR A 16 -5.75 -0.08 6.94
C THR A 16 -5.14 -0.82 5.75
N TYR A 17 -5.92 -1.70 5.10
CA TYR A 17 -5.46 -2.47 3.94
C TYR A 17 -5.30 -1.65 2.66
N ARG A 18 -5.88 -0.45 2.58
CA ARG A 18 -5.81 0.42 1.40
C ARG A 18 -4.45 1.08 1.19
N ASP A 19 -3.61 1.18 2.22
CA ASP A 19 -2.29 1.83 2.15
C ASP A 19 -2.32 3.16 1.39
N ASP A 20 -3.35 3.98 1.65
CA ASP A 20 -3.52 5.28 1.01
C ASP A 20 -2.41 6.21 1.50
N GLY A 21 -1.67 6.84 0.59
CA GLY A 21 -0.66 7.84 0.93
C GLY A 21 -1.26 9.24 1.12
N VAL A 22 -0.39 10.26 1.04
CA VAL A 22 -0.77 11.65 1.35
C VAL A 22 -1.82 12.22 0.39
N LEU A 23 -1.71 11.93 -0.91
CA LEU A 23 -2.61 12.52 -1.90
C LEU A 23 -3.98 11.83 -1.86
N ALA A 24 -4.00 10.50 -1.73
CA ALA A 24 -5.23 9.74 -1.56
C ALA A 24 -6.01 10.22 -0.33
N ARG A 25 -5.34 10.33 0.83
CA ARG A 25 -5.95 10.84 2.07
C ARG A 25 -6.39 12.30 1.94
N GLY A 26 -5.60 13.15 1.27
CA GLY A 26 -5.96 14.54 1.00
C GLY A 26 -7.26 14.67 0.21
N MET A 27 -7.40 13.90 -0.88
CA MET A 27 -8.64 13.84 -1.65
C MET A 27 -9.82 13.29 -0.83
N GLY A 28 -9.58 12.28 0.01
CA GLY A 28 -10.59 11.77 0.93
C GLY A 28 -11.12 12.84 1.87
N LEU A 29 -10.25 13.66 2.45
CA LEU A 29 -10.65 14.74 3.36
C LEU A 29 -11.55 15.77 2.67
N LEU A 30 -11.30 16.09 1.40
CA LEU A 30 -12.12 17.03 0.63
C LEU A 30 -13.57 16.55 0.46
N VAL A 31 -13.79 15.24 0.41
CA VAL A 31 -15.13 14.65 0.20
C VAL A 31 -15.77 14.15 1.50
N ALA A 32 -15.07 14.29 2.64
CA ALA A 32 -15.60 14.03 3.98
C ALA A 32 -16.34 12.68 4.14
N GLY A 33 -15.89 11.64 3.43
CA GLY A 33 -16.43 10.28 3.50
C GLY A 33 -17.79 10.09 2.81
N GLN A 34 -18.26 11.05 2.01
CA GLN A 34 -19.58 10.99 1.37
C GLN A 34 -19.63 10.09 0.12
N LEU A 35 -18.49 9.70 -0.44
CA LEU A 35 -18.45 8.87 -1.64
C LEU A 35 -18.25 7.39 -1.28
N PRO A 36 -19.07 6.49 -1.84
CA PRO A 36 -18.83 5.06 -1.71
C PRO A 36 -17.48 4.73 -2.38
N PRO A 37 -16.64 3.91 -1.75
CA PRO A 37 -15.25 3.77 -2.15
C PRO A 37 -15.05 2.84 -3.35
N LEU A 38 -16.00 1.92 -3.60
CA LEU A 38 -15.85 0.87 -4.60
C LEU A 38 -16.04 1.35 -6.05
N PRO A 39 -17.10 2.10 -6.43
CA PRO A 39 -17.24 2.59 -7.80
C PRO A 39 -16.03 3.37 -8.34
N PRO A 40 -15.47 4.36 -7.61
CA PRO A 40 -14.28 5.06 -8.10
C PRO A 40 -13.04 4.16 -8.19
N ALA A 41 -12.89 3.17 -7.29
CA ALA A 41 -11.80 2.21 -7.36
C ALA A 41 -11.89 1.31 -8.60
N ILE A 42 -13.08 0.83 -8.94
CA ILE A 42 -13.32 0.04 -10.16
C ILE A 42 -13.03 0.88 -11.41
N ALA A 43 -13.55 2.11 -11.47
CA ALA A 43 -13.33 2.99 -12.60
C ALA A 43 -11.84 3.31 -12.80
N GLY A 44 -11.15 3.68 -11.73
CA GLY A 44 -9.70 3.94 -11.75
C GLY A 44 -8.91 2.71 -12.18
N ALA A 45 -9.19 1.54 -11.61
CA ALA A 45 -8.53 0.30 -11.96
C ALA A 45 -8.77 -0.13 -13.42
N PHE A 46 -9.99 0.03 -13.92
CA PHE A 46 -10.34 -0.28 -15.30
C PHE A 46 -9.56 0.61 -16.28
N VAL A 47 -9.61 1.93 -16.11
CA VAL A 47 -8.88 2.87 -16.97
C VAL A 47 -7.38 2.61 -16.90
N THR A 48 -6.84 2.40 -15.70
CA THR A 48 -5.43 2.05 -15.50
C THR A 48 -5.07 0.75 -16.22
N GLY A 49 -5.88 -0.31 -16.07
CA GLY A 49 -5.67 -1.60 -16.72
C GLY A 49 -5.66 -1.50 -18.25
N VAL A 50 -6.58 -0.70 -18.83
CA VAL A 50 -6.60 -0.43 -20.27
C VAL A 50 -5.32 0.29 -20.72
N MET A 51 -4.87 1.32 -19.99
CA MET A 51 -3.63 2.03 -20.32
C MET A 51 -2.41 1.12 -20.23
N LEU A 52 -2.33 0.26 -19.21
CA LEU A 52 -1.25 -0.72 -19.07
C LEU A 52 -1.26 -1.75 -20.20
N PHE A 53 -2.44 -2.24 -20.59
CA PHE A 53 -2.62 -3.15 -21.72
C PHE A 53 -2.18 -2.52 -23.05
N LEU A 54 -2.47 -1.23 -23.24
CA LEU A 54 -2.04 -0.47 -24.42
C LEU A 54 -0.55 -0.08 -24.39
N GLY A 55 0.20 -0.44 -23.34
CA GLY A 55 1.64 -0.20 -23.26
C GLY A 55 2.04 1.20 -22.80
N VAL A 56 1.11 1.99 -22.24
CA VAL A 56 1.40 3.38 -21.76
C VAL A 56 2.51 3.41 -20.71
N ALA A 57 2.74 2.32 -19.98
CA ALA A 57 3.84 2.19 -19.03
C ALA A 57 5.24 2.32 -19.67
N GLY A 58 5.37 2.02 -20.96
CA GLY A 58 6.61 2.17 -21.74
C GLY A 58 6.65 3.45 -22.58
N ALA A 59 5.70 4.37 -22.40
CA ALA A 59 5.66 5.59 -23.19
C ALA A 59 6.84 6.52 -22.84
N ASP A 60 7.44 7.10 -23.87
CA ASP A 60 8.40 8.18 -23.71
C ASP A 60 7.67 9.48 -23.31
N GLY A 61 8.06 10.08 -22.19
CA GLY A 61 7.50 11.35 -21.71
C GLY A 61 6.41 11.23 -20.64
N PRO A 62 5.60 12.28 -20.43
CA PRO A 62 4.72 12.39 -19.26
C PRO A 62 3.51 11.44 -19.30
N ALA A 63 3.25 10.75 -20.41
CA ALA A 63 2.15 9.80 -20.53
C ALA A 63 2.25 8.63 -19.53
N VAL A 64 3.47 8.29 -19.07
CA VAL A 64 3.71 7.26 -18.04
C VAL A 64 3.03 7.56 -16.70
N PHE A 65 2.66 8.82 -16.43
CA PHE A 65 1.89 9.20 -15.24
C PHE A 65 0.40 8.90 -15.35
N ALA A 66 -0.14 8.78 -16.57
CA ALA A 66 -1.58 8.63 -16.78
C ALA A 66 -2.21 7.44 -16.02
N PRO A 67 -1.59 6.24 -15.99
CA PRO A 67 -2.12 5.13 -15.20
C PRO A 67 -2.13 5.43 -13.69
N ALA A 68 -1.10 6.10 -13.16
CA ALA A 68 -1.05 6.49 -11.76
C ALA A 68 -2.15 7.51 -11.41
N VAL A 69 -2.31 8.53 -12.25
CA VAL A 69 -3.36 9.55 -12.11
C VAL A 69 -4.76 8.95 -12.26
N ALA A 70 -4.96 8.01 -13.18
CA ALA A 70 -6.25 7.34 -13.35
C ALA A 70 -6.65 6.57 -12.09
N LEU A 71 -5.72 5.88 -11.44
CA LEU A 71 -6.00 5.16 -10.19
C LEU A 71 -6.32 6.12 -9.03
N MET A 72 -5.85 7.39 -9.08
CA MET A 72 -6.19 8.44 -8.09
C MET A 72 -7.69 8.72 -7.98
N LEU A 73 -8.49 8.31 -8.97
CA LEU A 73 -9.95 8.31 -8.85
C LEU A 73 -10.43 7.55 -7.61
N ALA A 74 -9.69 6.55 -7.13
CA ALA A 74 -9.99 5.80 -5.90
C ALA A 74 -9.69 6.57 -4.60
N GLY A 75 -8.95 7.68 -4.68
CA GLY A 75 -8.48 8.48 -3.55
C GLY A 75 -9.58 9.11 -2.69
N PRO A 76 -10.62 9.74 -3.27
CA PRO A 76 -11.77 10.27 -2.52
C PRO A 76 -12.47 9.25 -1.61
N GLY A 77 -12.43 7.95 -1.96
CA GLY A 77 -12.98 6.88 -1.15
C GLY A 77 -12.18 6.57 0.12
N SER A 78 -10.99 7.12 0.30
CA SER A 78 -10.13 6.84 1.46
C SER A 78 -10.69 7.32 2.80
N SER A 79 -11.55 8.34 2.80
CA SER A 79 -12.21 8.85 4.02
C SER A 79 -13.51 8.12 4.36
N HIS A 80 -13.98 7.21 3.50
CA HIS A 80 -15.18 6.43 3.77
C HIS A 80 -14.94 5.46 4.95
N PRO A 81 -15.92 5.19 5.83
CA PRO A 81 -15.77 4.24 6.94
C PRO A 81 -15.49 2.79 6.52
N HIS A 82 -15.76 2.44 5.26
CA HIS A 82 -15.57 1.10 4.69
C HIS A 82 -16.34 0.00 5.45
N ASP A 83 -17.62 0.25 5.71
CA ASP A 83 -18.57 -0.62 6.41
C ASP A 83 -19.53 -1.37 5.45
N GLY A 84 -19.43 -1.14 4.14
CA GLY A 84 -20.24 -1.81 3.12
C GLY A 84 -19.86 -3.27 2.87
N ARG A 85 -20.83 -4.09 2.47
CA ARG A 85 -20.66 -5.54 2.19
C ARG A 85 -19.63 -5.86 1.10
N LEU A 86 -19.38 -4.94 0.18
CA LEU A 86 -18.44 -5.10 -0.93
C LEU A 86 -17.18 -4.24 -0.78
N ASP A 87 -17.08 -3.44 0.28
CA ASP A 87 -15.95 -2.52 0.48
C ASP A 87 -14.63 -3.26 0.71
N TRP A 88 -14.69 -4.53 1.11
CA TRP A 88 -13.53 -5.42 1.19
C TRP A 88 -12.86 -5.67 -0.16
N LEU A 89 -13.54 -5.42 -1.28
CA LEU A 89 -12.99 -5.57 -2.63
C LEU A 89 -12.08 -4.39 -3.01
N VAL A 90 -12.16 -3.27 -2.29
CA VAL A 90 -11.37 -2.08 -2.62
C VAL A 90 -9.86 -2.32 -2.46
N PRO A 91 -9.36 -2.85 -1.32
CA PRO A 91 -7.95 -3.18 -1.20
C PRO A 91 -7.41 -4.10 -2.31
N PRO A 92 -7.99 -5.29 -2.61
CA PRO A 92 -7.42 -6.16 -3.65
C PRO A 92 -7.43 -5.53 -5.04
N ILE A 93 -8.42 -4.70 -5.39
CA ILE A 93 -8.43 -3.94 -6.65
C ILE A 93 -7.20 -3.00 -6.69
N LEU A 94 -7.00 -2.18 -5.66
CA LEU A 94 -5.86 -1.26 -5.59
C LEU A 94 -4.52 -2.01 -5.69
N ARG A 95 -4.40 -3.16 -5.03
CA ARG A 95 -3.17 -3.98 -5.05
C ARG A 95 -2.87 -4.54 -6.42
N VAL A 96 -3.85 -5.16 -7.07
CA VAL A 96 -3.66 -5.74 -8.40
C VAL A 96 -3.26 -4.63 -9.39
N THR A 97 -3.90 -3.46 -9.31
CA THR A 97 -3.56 -2.34 -10.18
C THR A 97 -2.17 -1.76 -9.89
N GLU A 98 -1.80 -1.58 -8.62
CA GLU A 98 -0.48 -1.13 -8.22
C GLU A 98 0.61 -2.09 -8.70
N TYR A 99 0.46 -3.39 -8.43
CA TYR A 99 1.45 -4.40 -8.82
C TYR A 99 1.56 -4.52 -10.33
N GLY A 100 0.41 -4.46 -11.01
CA GLY A 100 0.36 -4.40 -12.47
C GLY A 100 1.16 -3.22 -13.01
N PHE A 101 0.98 -2.03 -12.44
CA PHE A 101 1.73 -0.84 -12.84
C PHE A 101 3.24 -0.99 -12.62
N ILE A 102 3.66 -1.41 -11.43
CA ILE A 102 5.08 -1.62 -11.09
C ILE A 102 5.70 -2.64 -12.06
N ALA A 103 5.02 -3.77 -12.30
CA ALA A 103 5.49 -4.79 -13.23
C ALA A 103 5.56 -4.28 -14.66
N SER A 104 4.52 -3.59 -15.14
CA SER A 104 4.47 -3.04 -16.49
C SER A 104 5.58 -2.04 -16.76
N VAL A 105 5.84 -1.08 -15.84
CA VAL A 105 6.94 -0.12 -16.01
C VAL A 105 8.29 -0.85 -15.95
N GLY A 106 8.48 -1.75 -14.98
CA GLY A 106 9.72 -2.50 -14.83
C GLY A 106 10.08 -3.30 -16.08
N PHE A 107 9.11 -4.01 -16.66
CA PHE A 107 9.34 -4.79 -17.88
C PHE A 107 9.46 -3.93 -19.13
N ALA A 108 8.66 -2.86 -19.27
CA ALA A 108 8.71 -1.98 -20.44
C ALA A 108 10.06 -1.26 -20.56
N TRP A 109 10.67 -0.88 -19.43
CA TRP A 109 11.95 -0.17 -19.38
C TRP A 109 13.17 -1.09 -19.17
N GLY A 110 12.99 -2.41 -19.30
CA GLY A 110 14.10 -3.37 -19.27
C GLY A 110 14.79 -3.51 -17.91
N VAL A 111 14.09 -3.21 -16.80
CA VAL A 111 14.62 -3.41 -15.45
C VAL A 111 14.90 -4.90 -15.23
N PRO A 112 16.06 -5.28 -14.64
CA PRO A 112 16.35 -6.66 -14.30
C PRO A 112 15.22 -7.30 -13.50
N ARG A 113 14.78 -8.50 -13.94
CA ARG A 113 13.60 -9.19 -13.40
C ARG A 113 13.64 -9.37 -11.88
N PHE A 114 14.83 -9.65 -11.33
CA PHE A 114 15.01 -9.82 -9.89
C PHE A 114 14.74 -8.53 -9.10
N LEU A 115 14.99 -7.34 -9.66
CA LEU A 115 14.68 -6.06 -9.01
C LEU A 115 13.18 -5.78 -9.03
N VAL A 116 12.50 -6.08 -10.14
CA VAL A 116 11.04 -5.99 -10.22
C VAL A 116 10.41 -6.89 -9.17
N LEU A 117 10.87 -8.14 -9.07
CA LEU A 117 10.42 -9.10 -8.06
C LEU A 117 10.78 -8.67 -6.63
N ALA A 118 11.95 -8.10 -6.40
CA ALA A 118 12.35 -7.61 -5.08
C ALA A 118 11.45 -6.46 -4.61
N LEU A 119 11.18 -5.49 -5.49
CA LEU A 119 10.28 -4.37 -5.18
C LEU A 119 8.85 -4.86 -4.94
N LEU A 120 8.32 -5.71 -5.83
CA LEU A 120 7.00 -6.33 -5.64
C LEU A 120 6.95 -7.15 -4.36
N GLY A 121 8.02 -7.89 -4.04
CA GLY A 121 8.15 -8.68 -2.82
C GLY A 121 8.11 -7.81 -1.55
N ALA A 122 8.80 -6.67 -1.54
CA ALA A 122 8.79 -5.73 -0.42
C ALA A 122 7.38 -5.16 -0.17
N VAL A 123 6.71 -4.73 -1.26
CA VAL A 123 5.35 -4.19 -1.19
C VAL A 123 4.35 -5.28 -0.80
N LEU A 124 4.46 -6.48 -1.37
CA LEU A 124 3.61 -7.62 -1.03
C LEU A 124 3.79 -8.07 0.42
N PHE A 125 5.04 -8.11 0.89
CA PHE A 125 5.36 -8.41 2.29
C PHE A 125 4.69 -7.42 3.23
N HIS A 126 4.76 -6.12 2.95
CA HIS A 126 4.08 -5.09 3.73
C HIS A 126 2.57 -5.35 3.82
N HIS A 127 1.92 -5.57 2.68
CA HIS A 127 0.47 -5.80 2.66
C HIS A 127 0.08 -7.09 3.39
N TYR A 128 0.89 -8.14 3.27
CA TYR A 128 0.68 -9.40 3.96
C TYR A 128 0.86 -9.26 5.48
N ASP A 129 1.92 -8.58 5.90
CA ASP A 129 2.21 -8.32 7.31
C ASP A 129 1.10 -7.49 7.97
N VAL A 130 0.59 -6.45 7.29
CA VAL A 130 -0.56 -5.67 7.78
C VAL A 130 -1.81 -6.54 7.95
N VAL A 131 -2.09 -7.46 7.04
CA VAL A 131 -3.24 -8.39 7.17
C VAL A 131 -3.07 -9.29 8.41
N TYR A 132 -1.88 -9.84 8.63
CA TYR A 132 -1.62 -10.70 9.80
C TYR A 132 -1.68 -9.95 11.11
N ARG A 133 -1.14 -8.74 11.16
CA ARG A 133 -1.22 -7.87 12.34
C ARG A 133 -2.65 -7.51 12.69
N CYS A 134 -3.44 -7.08 11.72
CA CYS A 134 -4.86 -6.77 11.93
C CYS A 134 -5.66 -7.98 12.42
N ARG A 135 -5.33 -9.21 11.99
CA ARG A 135 -5.93 -10.45 12.49
C ARG A 135 -5.59 -10.74 13.96
N GLN A 136 -4.45 -10.25 14.43
CA GLN A 136 -4.00 -10.39 15.82
C GLN A 136 -4.26 -9.13 16.66
N HIS A 137 -5.07 -8.19 16.15
CA HIS A 137 -5.36 -6.91 16.81
C HIS A 137 -4.12 -6.05 17.11
N VAL A 138 -3.04 -6.27 16.35
CA VAL A 138 -1.87 -5.41 16.33
C VAL A 138 -2.05 -4.46 15.15
N TYR A 139 -2.06 -3.14 15.39
CA TYR A 139 -2.29 -2.17 14.31
C TYR A 139 -0.99 -1.45 13.95
N PRO A 140 -0.66 -1.32 12.65
CA PRO A 140 0.56 -0.64 12.23
C PRO A 140 0.52 0.84 12.65
N PRO A 141 1.67 1.44 12.94
CA PRO A 141 1.74 2.85 13.31
C PRO A 141 1.35 3.74 12.13
N THR A 142 0.68 4.86 12.41
CA THR A 142 0.12 5.76 11.40
C THR A 142 1.18 6.40 10.50
N TRP A 143 2.42 6.54 10.98
CA TRP A 143 3.53 7.06 10.19
C TRP A 143 3.99 6.08 9.11
N LEU A 144 3.75 4.77 9.26
CA LEU A 144 4.25 3.75 8.34
C LEU A 144 3.68 3.91 6.93
N ALA A 145 2.39 4.20 6.81
CA ALA A 145 1.76 4.45 5.51
C ALA A 145 2.37 5.67 4.80
N SER A 146 2.77 6.70 5.55
CA SER A 146 3.40 7.89 4.98
C SER A 146 4.86 7.64 4.60
N ALA A 147 5.62 6.94 5.43
CA ALA A 147 7.00 6.55 5.15
C ALA A 147 7.09 5.53 4.01
N GLY A 148 6.13 4.62 3.90
CA GLY A 148 5.97 3.67 2.80
C GLY A 148 5.46 4.28 1.50
N LEU A 149 5.24 5.61 1.48
CA LEU A 149 4.79 6.43 0.36
C LEU A 149 3.35 6.17 -0.12
N GLY A 150 2.64 5.22 0.50
CA GLY A 150 1.37 4.72 0.01
C GLY A 150 1.44 4.15 -1.42
N TRP A 151 0.31 3.68 -1.94
CA TRP A 151 0.27 3.15 -3.29
C TRP A 151 0.49 4.25 -4.35
N GLU A 152 -0.03 5.46 -4.14
CA GLU A 152 0.09 6.52 -5.14
C GLU A 152 1.48 7.14 -5.19
N GLY A 153 2.14 7.33 -4.04
CA GLY A 153 3.50 7.86 -4.00
C GLY A 153 4.50 6.90 -4.64
N ARG A 154 4.35 5.59 -4.43
CA ARG A 154 5.16 4.57 -5.12
C ARG A 154 4.97 4.62 -6.63
N MET A 155 3.72 4.67 -7.11
CA MET A 155 3.44 4.78 -8.54
C MET A 155 3.99 6.07 -9.16
N LEU A 156 3.86 7.20 -8.48
CA LEU A 156 4.33 8.50 -8.95
C LEU A 156 5.86 8.58 -9.00
N ILE A 157 6.57 8.04 -8.01
CA ILE A 157 8.05 8.00 -8.01
C ILE A 157 8.55 7.10 -9.15
N ILE A 158 7.90 5.96 -9.40
CA ILE A 158 8.24 5.07 -10.50
C ILE A 158 7.99 5.75 -11.86
N ALA A 159 6.83 6.41 -12.02
CA ALA A 159 6.52 7.21 -13.21
C ALA A 159 7.54 8.34 -13.43
N MET A 160 7.98 9.01 -12.36
CA MET A 160 9.03 10.01 -12.41
C MET A 160 10.38 9.40 -12.85
N GLY A 161 10.72 8.22 -12.36
CA GLY A 161 11.89 7.48 -12.81
C GLY A 161 11.87 7.18 -14.31
N ALA A 162 10.70 6.85 -14.86
CA ALA A 162 10.51 6.64 -16.30
C ALA A 162 10.64 7.94 -17.09
N LEU A 163 10.00 9.02 -16.64
CA LEU A 163 10.13 10.33 -17.28
C LEU A 163 11.59 10.82 -17.34
N LEU A 164 12.36 10.55 -16.30
CA LEU A 164 13.77 10.95 -16.19
C LEU A 164 14.75 9.93 -16.80
N GLY A 165 14.27 8.79 -17.31
CA GLY A 165 15.12 7.74 -17.89
C GLY A 165 16.01 6.99 -16.88
N ILE A 166 15.66 7.02 -15.59
CA ILE A 166 16.43 6.41 -14.48
C ILE A 166 15.65 5.30 -13.76
N VAL A 167 14.74 4.62 -14.47
CA VAL A 167 13.82 3.60 -13.90
C VAL A 167 14.57 2.56 -13.06
N THR A 168 15.65 1.98 -13.60
CA THR A 168 16.42 0.95 -12.87
C THR A 168 16.96 1.46 -11.54
N ALA A 169 17.49 2.69 -11.49
CA ALA A 169 17.97 3.29 -10.25
C ALA A 169 16.84 3.50 -9.24
N VAL A 170 15.68 3.99 -9.71
CA VAL A 170 14.49 4.14 -8.87
C VAL A 170 14.02 2.79 -8.33
N PHE A 171 14.01 1.72 -9.12
CA PHE A 171 13.65 0.37 -8.66
C PHE A 171 14.63 -0.15 -7.61
N VAL A 172 15.94 0.04 -7.80
CA VAL A 172 16.95 -0.34 -6.80
C VAL A 172 16.71 0.40 -5.48
N LEU A 173 16.60 1.73 -5.54
CA LEU A 173 16.42 2.57 -4.35
C LEU A 173 15.10 2.25 -3.63
N ALA A 174 14.00 2.11 -4.38
CA ALA A 174 12.70 1.77 -3.82
C ALA A 174 12.71 0.37 -3.20
N ALA A 175 13.29 -0.63 -3.87
CA ALA A 175 13.37 -1.98 -3.33
C ALA A 175 14.17 -2.01 -2.02
N LEU A 176 15.34 -1.37 -1.97
CA LEU A 176 16.15 -1.29 -0.77
C LEU A 176 15.44 -0.55 0.36
N TYR A 177 14.94 0.66 0.07
CA TYR A 177 14.27 1.50 1.05
C TYR A 177 13.04 0.83 1.65
N LEU A 178 12.12 0.34 0.80
CA LEU A 178 10.88 -0.28 1.26
C LEU A 178 11.12 -1.60 1.97
N SER A 179 12.05 -2.43 1.47
CA SER A 179 12.41 -3.67 2.16
C SER A 179 12.98 -3.37 3.54
N ALA A 180 13.93 -2.44 3.64
CA ALA A 180 14.51 -2.06 4.92
C ALA A 180 13.46 -1.51 5.88
N LEU A 181 12.62 -0.58 5.42
CA LEU A 181 11.56 0.05 6.20
C LEU A 181 10.56 -0.99 6.74
N PHE A 182 10.00 -1.81 5.86
CA PHE A 182 8.95 -2.77 6.21
C PHE A 182 9.49 -3.94 7.04
N CYS A 183 10.67 -4.47 6.71
CA CYS A 183 11.29 -5.52 7.51
C CYS A 183 11.68 -5.01 8.89
N TRP A 184 12.26 -3.81 8.99
CA TRP A 184 12.62 -3.21 10.28
C TRP A 184 11.39 -3.02 11.17
N GLU A 185 10.34 -2.41 10.63
CA GLU A 185 9.12 -2.15 11.40
C GLU A 185 8.38 -3.45 11.76
N SER A 186 8.37 -4.45 10.87
CA SER A 186 7.83 -5.79 11.16
C SER A 186 8.60 -6.50 12.26
N VAL A 187 9.92 -6.60 12.16
CA VAL A 187 10.74 -7.25 13.19
C VAL A 187 10.58 -6.56 14.54
N THR A 188 10.67 -5.22 14.58
CA THR A 188 10.52 -4.46 15.84
C THR A 188 9.14 -4.60 16.46
N CYS A 189 8.08 -4.59 15.65
CA CYS A 189 6.71 -4.82 16.12
C CYS A 189 6.52 -6.22 16.69
N TRP A 190 6.95 -7.27 15.97
CA TRP A 190 6.75 -8.66 16.39
C TRP A 190 7.61 -9.04 17.60
N LEU A 191 8.80 -8.45 17.75
CA LEU A 191 9.62 -8.62 18.95
C LEU A 191 9.00 -7.96 20.20
N ALA A 192 8.20 -6.90 20.02
CA ALA A 192 7.51 -6.20 21.09
C ALA A 192 6.12 -6.76 21.41
N ALA A 193 5.55 -7.60 20.53
CA ALA A 193 4.21 -8.14 20.70
C ALA A 193 4.14 -9.11 21.91
N PRO A 194 3.11 -9.01 22.77
CA PRO A 194 2.92 -9.94 23.87
C PRO A 194 2.81 -11.38 23.36
N ARG A 195 3.51 -12.32 24.00
CA ARG A 195 3.42 -13.75 23.67
C ARG A 195 2.07 -14.29 24.12
N SER A 196 1.12 -14.41 23.20
CA SER A 196 -0.13 -15.12 23.44
C SER A 196 0.16 -16.61 23.67
N GLY A 197 0.32 -17.00 24.94
CA GLY A 197 0.43 -18.41 25.32
C GLY A 197 1.18 -18.74 26.61
N VAL A 198 1.94 -17.82 27.22
CA VAL A 198 2.68 -18.13 28.47
C VAL A 198 1.98 -17.58 29.72
N GLU A 199 1.39 -16.38 29.66
CA GLU A 199 0.71 -15.78 30.84
C GLU A 199 -0.63 -16.41 31.20
N ALA A 200 -1.26 -17.19 30.31
CA ALA A 200 -2.49 -17.92 30.62
C ALA A 200 -2.22 -19.19 31.46
N ALA A 201 -1.00 -19.73 31.44
CA ALA A 201 -0.64 -20.92 32.20
C ALA A 201 -0.24 -20.59 33.67
N ASP A 202 0.37 -19.42 33.89
CA ASP A 202 0.79 -18.98 35.23
C ASP A 202 -0.36 -18.42 36.10
N LEU A 203 -1.52 -18.13 35.51
CA LEU A 203 -2.72 -17.68 36.23
C LEU A 203 -3.69 -18.82 36.61
N GLY A 204 -3.35 -20.07 36.28
CA GLY A 204 -4.24 -21.23 36.44
C GLY A 204 -3.83 -22.25 37.52
N THR A 205 -2.84 -21.95 38.36
CA THR A 205 -2.34 -22.89 39.40
C THR A 205 -2.33 -22.34 40.82
N GLN A 206 -3.15 -21.33 41.10
CA GLN A 206 -3.52 -20.96 42.46
C GLN A 206 -5.03 -21.09 42.62
N ASP A 207 -5.50 -22.30 42.90
CA ASP A 207 -6.71 -22.62 43.69
C ASP A 207 -6.72 -24.11 44.06
#